data_AF-A0A345PBG4-F1
#
_entry.id   AF-A0A345PBG4-F1
#
_cell.length_a   1.000
_cell.length_b   1.000
_cell.length_c   1.000
_cell.angle_alpha   90.00
_cell.angle_beta   90.00
_cell.angle_gamma   90.00
#
_symmetry.space_group_name_H-M   'P 1'
#
loop_
_entity.id
_entity.type
_entity.pdbx_description
1 polymer ?
#
loop_
_entity_poly.entity_id
_entity_poly.type
_entity_poly.pdbx_seq_one_letter_code
_entity_poly.pdbx_strand_id
1 'polypeptide(L)'
;MERGLVLQPEAKDLVLIAADEDGREYHLEPHAAGAWFKMHETAKAQGIDFFVVSAFRSVDRQVEIIQRKKLSGLPLEQILAVSAIPGYSEHHTGRAIDIGTENCALLEEAFEQTESFQWLVQYAKQFGFIMSFPRNNIYGYQYEPWHWYYQG
;
A
#
# COMPACT_ATOMS: atom_id res chain seq x y z
N MET A 1 -1.34 19.41 -16.10
CA MET A 1 -0.26 19.28 -15.10
C MET A 1 0.31 17.90 -15.27
N GLU A 2 1.59 17.78 -15.63
CA GLU A 2 2.27 16.48 -15.65
C GLU A 2 2.27 15.93 -14.23
N ARG A 3 1.71 14.73 -14.03
CA ARG A 3 1.84 14.02 -12.75
C ARG A 3 3.35 13.81 -12.56
N GLY A 4 3.92 14.28 -11.45
CA GLY A 4 5.33 14.10 -11.09
C GLY A 4 5.64 12.64 -10.74
N LEU A 5 5.33 11.71 -11.66
CA LEU A 5 5.46 10.28 -11.46
C LEU A 5 6.93 9.90 -11.50
N VAL A 6 7.38 9.25 -10.43
CA VAL A 6 8.74 8.76 -10.28
C VAL A 6 8.76 7.29 -10.67
N LEU A 7 9.74 6.89 -11.48
CA LEU A 7 9.98 5.48 -11.77
C LEU A 7 10.34 4.74 -10.49
N GLN A 8 9.65 3.64 -10.23
CA GLN A 8 9.81 2.82 -9.04
C GLN A 8 10.56 1.54 -9.41
N PRO A 9 11.78 1.32 -8.89
CA PRO A 9 12.52 0.10 -9.18
C PRO A 9 11.80 -1.11 -8.60
N GLU A 10 11.83 -2.22 -9.32
CA GLU A 10 11.26 -3.47 -8.83
C GLU A 10 12.20 -4.14 -7.82
N ALA A 11 11.66 -4.50 -6.64
CA ALA A 11 12.39 -5.24 -5.62
C ALA A 11 12.75 -6.64 -6.13
N LYS A 12 13.97 -7.09 -5.78
CA LYS A 12 14.49 -8.41 -6.12
C LYS A 12 14.47 -9.37 -4.94
N ASP A 13 14.71 -8.84 -3.75
CA ASP A 13 14.72 -9.58 -2.51
C ASP A 13 13.43 -9.26 -1.74
N LEU A 14 12.73 -10.31 -1.32
CA LEU A 14 11.41 -10.22 -0.72
C LEU A 14 11.31 -11.16 0.47
N VAL A 15 10.60 -10.70 1.50
CA VAL A 15 10.32 -11.42 2.73
C VAL A 15 8.81 -11.54 2.87
N LEU A 16 8.33 -12.76 3.13
CA LEU A 16 6.92 -13.02 3.45
C LEU A 16 6.56 -12.34 4.78
N ILE A 17 5.55 -11.49 4.78
CA ILE A 17 5.09 -10.76 5.97
C ILE A 17 3.71 -11.23 6.46
N ALA A 18 2.89 -11.79 5.57
CA ALA A 18 1.56 -12.29 5.89
C ALA A 18 1.07 -13.21 4.76
N ALA A 19 0.10 -14.07 5.07
CA ALA A 19 -0.73 -14.76 4.09
C ALA A 19 -2.19 -14.68 4.54
N ASP A 20 -3.11 -14.52 3.59
CA ASP A 20 -4.55 -14.58 3.88
C ASP A 20 -5.10 -16.00 3.80
N GLU A 21 -6.39 -16.16 4.13
CA GLU A 21 -7.08 -17.46 4.18
C GLU A 21 -7.12 -18.17 2.81
N ASP A 22 -7.05 -17.41 1.72
CA ASP A 22 -7.00 -17.93 0.35
C ASP A 22 -5.58 -18.34 -0.07
N GLY A 23 -4.60 -18.23 0.84
CA GLY A 23 -3.20 -18.57 0.60
C GLY A 23 -2.46 -17.50 -0.21
N ARG A 24 -3.01 -16.30 -0.38
CA ARG A 24 -2.28 -15.21 -1.03
C ARG A 24 -1.25 -14.66 -0.07
N GLU A 25 0.00 -14.68 -0.54
CA GLU A 25 1.15 -14.20 0.20
C GLU A 25 1.41 -12.70 -0.03
N TYR A 26 1.79 -12.01 1.03
CA TYR A 26 2.16 -10.61 1.02
C TYR A 26 3.64 -10.49 1.37
N HIS A 27 4.37 -9.74 0.54
CA HIS A 27 5.81 -9.62 0.64
C HIS A 27 6.24 -8.16 0.70
N LEU A 28 7.32 -7.88 1.43
CA LEU A 28 8.03 -6.60 1.41
C LEU A 28 9.54 -6.85 1.21
N GLU A 29 10.27 -5.82 0.81
CA GLU A 29 11.74 -5.88 0.85
C GLU A 29 12.24 -6.01 2.31
N PRO A 30 13.42 -6.58 2.56
CA PRO A 30 13.85 -6.98 3.90
C PRO A 30 13.79 -5.89 4.99
N HIS A 31 14.14 -4.64 4.71
CA HIS A 31 14.12 -3.57 5.71
C HIS A 31 12.69 -3.13 6.03
N ALA A 32 11.86 -2.91 5.00
CA ALA A 32 10.44 -2.64 5.16
C ALA A 32 9.71 -3.78 5.89
N ALA A 33 10.05 -5.05 5.61
CA ALA A 33 9.50 -6.20 6.34
C ALA A 33 9.88 -6.16 7.83
N GLY A 34 11.16 -5.91 8.13
CA GLY A 34 11.62 -5.78 9.52
C GLY A 34 10.97 -4.61 10.27
N ALA A 35 10.74 -3.49 9.59
CA ALA A 35 10.02 -2.34 10.13
C ALA A 35 8.53 -2.66 10.35
N TRP A 36 7.89 -3.34 9.38
CA TRP A 36 6.50 -3.76 9.46
C TRP A 36 6.24 -4.64 10.67
N PHE A 37 7.06 -5.68 10.90
CA PHE A 37 6.90 -6.55 12.06
C PHE A 37 6.95 -5.77 13.38
N LYS A 38 7.93 -4.87 13.53
CA LYS A 38 8.03 -4.02 14.74
C LYS A 38 6.83 -3.12 14.94
N MET A 39 6.34 -2.51 13.85
CA MET A 39 5.17 -1.62 13.87
C MET A 39 3.92 -2.39 14.28
N HIS A 40 3.68 -3.53 13.64
CA HIS A 40 2.54 -4.41 13.89
C HIS A 40 2.54 -4.97 15.32
N GLU A 41 3.67 -5.49 15.79
CA GLU A 41 3.80 -6.00 17.16
C GLU A 41 3.58 -4.90 18.21
N THR A 42 4.07 -3.69 17.96
CA THR A 42 3.90 -2.56 18.88
C THR A 42 2.44 -2.10 18.93
N ALA A 43 1.78 -1.98 17.79
CA ALA A 43 0.35 -1.65 17.73
C ALA A 43 -0.49 -2.69 18.48
N LYS A 44 -0.22 -3.97 18.22
CA LYS A 44 -0.92 -5.08 18.86
C LYS A 44 -0.76 -5.09 20.38
N ALA A 45 0.44 -4.80 20.88
CA ALA A 45 0.70 -4.65 22.31
C ALA A 45 -0.08 -3.49 22.96
N GLN A 46 -0.54 -2.53 22.17
CA GLN A 46 -1.37 -1.40 22.60
C GLN A 46 -2.87 -1.63 22.35
N GLY A 47 -3.27 -2.85 21.94
CA GLY A 47 -4.66 -3.19 21.66
C GLY A 47 -5.16 -2.70 20.30
N ILE A 48 -4.27 -2.23 19.42
CA ILE A 48 -4.61 -1.83 18.06
C ILE A 48 -4.26 -2.97 17.11
N ASP A 49 -5.23 -3.44 16.35
CA ASP A 49 -5.00 -4.47 15.32
C ASP A 49 -5.29 -3.92 13.93
N PHE A 50 -4.51 -4.41 12.96
CA PHE A 50 -4.65 -4.11 11.55
C PHE A 50 -3.91 -5.17 10.72
N PHE A 51 -4.26 -5.31 9.45
CA PHE A 51 -3.73 -6.34 8.57
C PHE A 51 -3.34 -5.81 7.20
N VAL A 52 -2.55 -6.60 6.49
CA VAL A 52 -2.10 -6.31 5.13
C VAL A 52 -3.24 -6.58 4.15
N VAL A 53 -3.52 -5.61 3.27
CA VAL A 53 -4.46 -5.76 2.14
C VAL A 53 -3.69 -5.92 0.82
N SER A 54 -2.54 -5.27 0.72
CA SER A 54 -1.67 -5.28 -0.45
C SER A 54 -0.24 -4.94 -0.05
N ALA A 55 0.74 -5.51 -0.72
CA ALA A 55 2.16 -5.23 -0.48
C ALA A 55 2.91 -5.26 -1.82
N PHE A 56 4.08 -5.90 -1.91
CA PHE A 56 4.83 -6.01 -3.16
C PHE A 56 3.95 -6.45 -4.34
N ARG A 57 4.17 -5.77 -5.48
CA ARG A 57 3.52 -6.09 -6.74
C ARG A 57 4.52 -5.86 -7.87
N SER A 58 4.84 -6.90 -8.63
CA SER A 58 5.72 -6.75 -9.80
C SER A 58 5.09 -5.88 -10.88
N VAL A 59 5.95 -5.34 -11.75
CA VAL A 59 5.55 -4.59 -12.95
C VAL A 59 4.67 -5.46 -13.84
N ASP A 60 5.05 -6.72 -14.06
CA ASP A 60 4.26 -7.67 -14.85
C ASP A 60 2.87 -7.90 -14.26
N ARG A 61 2.78 -8.05 -12.93
CA ARG A 61 1.49 -8.19 -12.25
C ARG A 61 0.63 -6.93 -12.42
N GLN A 62 1.23 -5.74 -12.38
CA GLN A 62 0.52 -4.49 -12.62
C GLN A 62 0.01 -4.39 -14.06
N VAL A 63 0.78 -4.87 -15.05
CA VAL A 63 0.34 -4.98 -16.45
C VAL A 63 -0.88 -5.89 -16.56
N GLU A 64 -0.86 -7.07 -15.94
CA GLU A 64 -2.00 -7.99 -15.93
C GLU A 64 -3.27 -7.37 -15.32
N ILE A 65 -3.13 -6.65 -14.20
CA ILE A 65 -4.27 -5.96 -13.56
C ILE A 65 -4.91 -4.97 -14.52
N ILE A 66 -4.10 -4.15 -15.19
CA ILE A 66 -4.59 -3.16 -16.16
C ILE A 66 -5.24 -3.86 -17.35
N GLN A 67 -4.63 -4.92 -17.88
CA GLN A 67 -5.19 -5.68 -19.00
C GLN A 67 -6.53 -6.32 -18.64
N ARG A 68 -6.65 -6.94 -17.46
CA ARG A 68 -7.93 -7.50 -16.99
C ARG A 68 -9.03 -6.44 -16.90
N LYS A 69 -8.73 -5.27 -16.34
CA LYS A 69 -9.69 -4.15 -16.26
C LYS A 69 -10.10 -3.61 -17.63
N LYS A 70 -9.16 -3.56 -18.59
CA LYS A 70 -9.49 -3.21 -19.99
C LYS A 70 -10.44 -4.23 -20.61
N LEU A 71 -10.18 -5.52 -20.41
CA LEU A 71 -11.01 -6.61 -20.93
C LEU A 71 -12.41 -6.62 -20.30
N SER A 72 -12.57 -6.12 -19.06
CA SER A 72 -13.88 -5.93 -18.43
C SER A 72 -14.63 -4.67 -18.92
N GLY A 73 -14.11 -3.96 -19.92
CA GLY A 73 -14.78 -2.81 -20.54
C GLY A 73 -14.54 -1.47 -19.86
N LEU A 74 -13.64 -1.38 -18.86
CA LEU A 74 -13.35 -0.10 -18.21
C LEU A 74 -12.49 0.80 -19.11
N PRO A 75 -12.86 2.08 -19.29
CA PRO A 75 -12.02 3.05 -19.99
C PRO A 75 -10.64 3.19 -19.33
N LEU A 76 -9.60 3.37 -20.14
CA LEU A 76 -8.22 3.50 -19.64
C LEU A 76 -8.08 4.61 -18.60
N GLU A 77 -8.75 5.74 -18.78
CA GLU A 77 -8.75 6.86 -17.84
C GLU A 77 -9.27 6.46 -16.45
N GLN A 78 -10.37 5.69 -16.39
CA GLN A 78 -10.90 5.18 -15.13
C GLN A 78 -9.96 4.16 -14.48
N ILE A 79 -9.30 3.32 -15.29
CA ILE A 79 -8.31 2.37 -14.78
C ILE A 79 -7.13 3.12 -14.15
N LEU A 80 -6.59 4.13 -14.84
CA LEU A 80 -5.44 4.92 -14.41
C LEU A 80 -5.77 5.96 -13.32
N ALA A 81 -7.06 6.14 -12.99
CA ALA A 81 -7.49 6.89 -11.82
C ALA A 81 -7.27 6.10 -10.53
N VAL A 82 -7.37 4.76 -10.58
CA VAL A 82 -7.31 3.88 -9.41
C VAL A 82 -6.20 2.82 -9.50
N SER A 83 -5.29 2.95 -10.47
CA SER A 83 -4.17 2.02 -10.66
C SER A 83 -2.99 2.76 -11.25
N ALA A 84 -1.85 2.66 -10.57
CA ALA A 84 -0.59 3.21 -11.05
C ALA A 84 -0.21 2.61 -12.41
N ILE A 85 0.48 3.42 -13.23
CA ILE A 85 1.09 2.96 -14.47
C ILE A 85 2.19 1.94 -14.13
N PRO A 86 2.36 0.83 -14.87
CA PRO A 86 3.44 -0.12 -14.62
C PRO A 86 4.79 0.58 -14.63
N GLY A 87 5.62 0.32 -13.62
CA GLY A 87 6.88 1.01 -13.39
C GLY A 87 6.78 2.29 -12.55
N TYR A 88 5.57 2.72 -12.15
CA TYR A 88 5.34 3.94 -11.36
C TYR A 88 4.53 3.68 -10.06
N SER A 89 4.34 2.42 -9.68
CA SER A 89 3.72 2.06 -8.39
C SER A 89 4.76 1.92 -7.29
N GLU A 90 4.54 2.55 -6.13
CA GLU A 90 5.40 2.34 -4.96
C GLU A 90 5.44 0.87 -4.52
N HIS A 91 4.39 0.07 -4.80
CA HIS A 91 4.38 -1.37 -4.55
C HIS A 91 5.46 -2.15 -5.33
N HIS A 92 5.97 -1.62 -6.44
CA HIS A 92 7.08 -2.25 -7.16
C HIS A 92 8.34 -2.34 -6.29
N THR A 93 8.56 -1.33 -5.45
CA THR A 93 9.76 -1.24 -4.61
C THR A 93 9.78 -2.25 -3.46
N GLY A 94 8.68 -2.95 -3.20
CA GLY A 94 8.53 -3.77 -2.00
C GLY A 94 8.49 -2.97 -0.69
N ARG A 95 8.34 -1.64 -0.75
CA ARG A 95 8.33 -0.74 0.42
C ARG A 95 6.96 -0.15 0.73
N ALA A 96 5.99 -0.29 -0.19
CA ALA A 96 4.62 0.13 0.04
C ALA A 96 3.76 -1.00 0.59
N ILE A 97 2.88 -0.63 1.52
CA ILE A 97 1.89 -1.51 2.13
C ILE A 97 0.53 -0.80 2.19
N ASP A 98 -0.51 -1.50 1.77
CA ASP A 98 -1.90 -1.11 1.99
C ASP A 98 -2.40 -1.81 3.25
N ILE A 99 -2.91 -1.04 4.21
CA ILE A 99 -3.33 -1.50 5.53
C ILE A 99 -4.86 -1.43 5.65
N GLY A 100 -5.45 -2.46 6.24
CA GLY A 100 -6.87 -2.53 6.60
C GLY A 100 -7.07 -2.87 8.07
N THR A 101 -8.31 -2.77 8.54
CA THR A 101 -8.72 -3.18 9.88
C THR A 101 -10.08 -3.86 9.82
N GLU A 102 -10.41 -4.64 10.84
CA GLU A 102 -11.72 -5.27 10.96
C GLU A 102 -12.85 -4.23 10.97
N ASN A 103 -14.02 -4.63 10.48
CA ASN A 103 -15.24 -3.81 10.45
C ASN A 103 -15.10 -2.50 9.65
N CYS A 104 -14.11 -2.41 8.75
CA CYS A 104 -13.93 -1.29 7.83
C CYS A 104 -13.85 -1.79 6.38
N ALA A 105 -14.40 -1.01 5.45
CA ALA A 105 -14.27 -1.31 4.03
C ALA A 105 -12.79 -1.17 3.60
N LEU A 106 -12.30 -2.13 2.81
CA LEU A 106 -10.90 -2.16 2.38
C LEU A 106 -10.64 -1.14 1.29
N LEU A 107 -9.49 -0.45 1.38
CA LEU A 107 -9.04 0.52 0.36
C LEU A 107 -10.05 1.65 0.12
N GLU A 108 -10.71 2.11 1.19
CA GLU A 108 -11.71 3.17 1.17
C GLU A 108 -11.34 4.30 2.14
N GLU A 109 -11.80 5.53 1.86
CA GLU A 109 -11.53 6.70 2.71
C GLU A 109 -12.02 6.50 4.16
N ALA A 110 -13.05 5.67 4.36
CA ALA A 110 -13.59 5.34 5.67
C ALA A 110 -12.55 4.77 6.66
N PHE A 111 -11.44 4.21 6.17
CA PHE A 111 -10.33 3.77 7.03
C PHE A 111 -9.80 4.90 7.92
N GLU A 112 -9.88 6.16 7.48
CA GLU A 112 -9.41 7.31 8.25
C GLU A 112 -10.13 7.50 9.59
N GLN A 113 -11.34 6.95 9.72
CA GLN A 113 -12.18 7.10 10.92
C GLN A 113 -11.90 6.02 11.96
N THR A 114 -10.96 5.11 11.70
CA THR A 114 -10.65 3.96 12.55
C THR A 114 -9.57 4.29 13.59
N GLU A 115 -9.57 3.57 14.71
CA GLU A 115 -8.51 3.68 15.72
C GLU A 115 -7.15 3.27 15.14
N SER A 116 -7.13 2.26 14.25
CA SER A 116 -5.92 1.80 13.55
C SER A 116 -5.29 2.92 12.71
N PHE A 117 -6.10 3.69 11.96
CA PHE A 117 -5.59 4.83 11.22
C PHE A 117 -5.06 5.93 12.14
N GLN A 118 -5.79 6.28 13.20
CA GLN A 118 -5.34 7.29 14.16
C GLN A 118 -3.99 6.91 14.80
N TRP A 119 -3.83 5.64 15.13
CA TRP A 119 -2.58 5.09 15.63
C TRP A 119 -1.44 5.21 14.60
N LEU A 120 -1.69 4.82 13.34
CA LEU A 120 -0.69 4.91 12.28
C LEU A 120 -0.22 6.35 12.06
N VAL A 121 -1.13 7.33 12.03
CA VAL A 121 -0.79 8.75 11.90
C VAL A 121 0.14 9.22 13.02
N GLN A 122 -0.03 8.70 14.24
CA GLN A 122 0.78 9.09 15.39
C GLN A 122 2.13 8.36 15.46
N TYR A 123 2.19 7.09 15.07
CA TYR A 123 3.32 6.20 15.39
C TYR A 123 4.06 5.63 14.18
N ALA A 124 3.46 5.51 13.00
CA ALA A 124 4.06 4.81 11.85
C ALA A 124 5.42 5.39 11.44
N LYS A 125 5.58 6.72 11.54
CA LYS A 125 6.85 7.41 11.24
C LYS A 125 8.03 6.93 12.10
N GLN A 126 7.77 6.48 13.34
CA GLN A 126 8.82 5.96 14.23
C GLN A 126 9.42 4.64 13.72
N PHE A 127 8.69 3.94 12.85
CA PHE A 127 9.12 2.73 12.16
C PHE A 127 9.54 3.01 10.72
N GLY A 128 9.65 4.28 10.32
CA GLY A 128 10.05 4.66 8.96
C GLY A 128 8.92 4.65 7.92
N PHE A 129 7.66 4.44 8.32
CA PHE A 129 6.51 4.49 7.42
C PHE A 129 5.88 5.89 7.38
N ILE A 130 5.53 6.34 6.17
CA ILE A 130 4.77 7.57 5.95
C ILE A 130 3.58 7.30 5.03
N MET A 131 2.52 8.11 5.14
CA MET A 131 1.40 8.05 4.21
C MET A 131 1.76 8.83 2.94
N SER A 132 1.82 8.15 1.79
CA SER A 132 2.29 8.75 0.53
C SER A 132 1.26 9.70 -0.10
N PHE A 133 -0.03 9.39 0.05
CA PHE A 133 -1.11 10.09 -0.65
C PHE A 133 -2.12 10.75 0.31
N PRO A 134 -1.72 11.79 1.07
CA PRO A 134 -2.67 12.61 1.83
C PRO A 134 -3.59 13.41 0.89
N ARG A 135 -4.66 14.00 1.47
CA ARG A 135 -5.49 14.97 0.76
C ARG A 135 -4.61 16.11 0.21
N ASN A 136 -4.88 16.52 -1.02
CA ASN A 136 -4.14 17.56 -1.73
C ASN A 136 -2.63 17.26 -1.91
N ASN A 137 -2.26 15.98 -2.02
CA ASN A 137 -0.87 15.60 -2.33
C ASN A 137 -0.42 16.17 -3.69
N ILE A 138 0.88 16.45 -3.81
CA ILE A 138 1.49 17.02 -5.02
C ILE A 138 1.56 16.05 -6.20
N TYR A 139 1.33 14.75 -5.95
CA TYR A 139 1.48 13.69 -6.94
C TYR A 139 0.24 13.53 -7.83
N GLY A 140 -0.89 14.14 -7.44
CA GLY A 140 -2.15 14.07 -8.18
C GLY A 140 -2.86 12.73 -8.07
N TYR A 141 -2.50 11.91 -7.07
CA TYR A 141 -3.27 10.73 -6.67
C TYR A 141 -4.45 11.13 -5.80
N GLN A 142 -5.48 10.29 -5.78
CA GLN A 142 -6.59 10.43 -4.82
C GLN A 142 -6.06 10.25 -3.40
N TYR A 143 -6.87 10.61 -2.40
CA TYR A 143 -6.52 10.39 -1.01
C TYR A 143 -6.58 8.89 -0.71
N GLU A 144 -5.49 8.33 -0.18
CA GLU A 144 -5.37 6.90 0.13
C GLU A 144 -4.92 6.70 1.59
N PRO A 145 -5.82 6.79 2.59
CA PRO A 145 -5.48 6.63 4.01
C PRO A 145 -4.86 5.26 4.36
N TRP A 146 -5.11 4.26 3.53
CA TRP A 146 -4.59 2.91 3.70
C TRP A 146 -3.15 2.76 3.19
N HIS A 147 -2.61 3.68 2.39
CA HIS A 147 -1.34 3.49 1.69
C HIS A 147 -0.15 4.09 2.44
N TRP A 148 0.75 3.23 2.89
CA TRP A 148 1.93 3.59 3.68
C TRP A 148 3.22 3.11 3.00
N TYR A 149 4.21 3.98 2.97
CA TYR A 149 5.49 3.74 2.29
C TYR A 149 6.66 3.84 3.27
N TYR A 150 7.51 2.81 3.27
CA TYR A 150 8.72 2.76 4.08
C TYR A 150 9.83 3.60 3.46
N GLN A 151 10.34 4.61 4.15
CA GLN A 151 11.39 5.51 3.65
C GLN A 151 12.80 5.31 4.24
N GLY A 152 12.94 4.46 5.26
CA GLY A 152 14.20 4.27 5.98
C GLY A 152 14.04 4.55 7.47
#